data_AF-A0AA40GCT0-F1
#
_entry.id   AF-A0AA40GCT0-F1
#
_cell.length_a   1.000
_cell.length_b   1.000
_cell.length_c   1.000
_cell.angle_alpha   90.00
_cell.angle_beta   90.00
_cell.angle_gamma   90.00
#
_symmetry.space_group_name_H-M   'P 1'
#
loop_
_entity.id
_entity.type
_entity.pdbx_description
1 polymer ?
#
loop_
_entity_poly.entity_id
_entity_poly.type
_entity_poly.pdbx_seq_one_letter_code
_entity_poly.pdbx_strand_id
1 'polypeptide(L)'
;MSRSRMEVNHLTIDECVFEKALQRKLSNETARILEIKYYYLSEKGVNFLSDLYEIRIKYTVPSNNEITKETKLVQAINVIVKVEPLNELLHSIVSQQDLFDTELKVLRDVLPRIKKFVSHQLGPDLLYGCDDSRIIIMENLMERGFVMKDRQKGLSLAHCRLVLQQLARLHAGSVAVFEKDPEMVKSFIDGGILSTKCPKSFIRMMEVSLLRIAEEMKKWSDEKCACTAGKLIKLSETIGEDCIHIYDYDNDEFCVLNHGDCWINNIMFEENEKGQPVELLLVDYQMSVYTSPVIDLLYFLNICPEFDLKYTQDNYFLKIYLDTLEETMKNIGCKRKPPTMKELKEAMHKRRLYAVFSGVILYLRMMADKEDTEDFILLFDKLSGETRLDVFKNPDAVKLAHKMIPIMNERGYFD
;
A
#
# COMPACT_ATOMS: atom_id res chain seq x y z
N MET A 1 16.62 -25.73 -31.42
CA MET A 1 15.94 -26.24 -30.21
C MET A 1 14.76 -25.32 -29.97
N SER A 2 13.53 -25.81 -30.15
CA SER A 2 12.33 -24.99 -29.92
C SER A 2 12.18 -24.74 -28.43
N ARG A 3 12.23 -23.46 -28.03
CA ARG A 3 12.09 -23.03 -26.64
C ARG A 3 10.63 -23.19 -26.24
N SER A 4 10.37 -23.87 -25.14
CA SER A 4 9.01 -24.09 -24.64
C SER A 4 8.45 -22.80 -24.07
N ARG A 5 7.46 -22.23 -24.75
CA ARG A 5 6.53 -21.26 -24.19
C ARG A 5 5.46 -22.08 -23.45
N MET A 6 5.27 -21.84 -22.15
CA MET A 6 4.18 -22.46 -21.39
C MET A 6 3.11 -21.39 -21.13
N GLU A 7 1.86 -21.69 -21.53
CA GLU A 7 0.73 -20.79 -21.36
C GLU A 7 0.16 -20.91 -19.95
N VAL A 8 0.03 -19.78 -19.25
CA VAL A 8 -0.71 -19.67 -17.99
C VAL A 8 -1.75 -18.58 -18.18
N ASN A 9 -3.02 -18.94 -18.34
CA ASN A 9 -4.14 -17.99 -18.44
C ASN A 9 -3.84 -16.79 -19.37
N HIS A 10 -3.30 -17.05 -20.57
CA HIS A 10 -2.88 -16.06 -21.58
C HIS A 10 -1.59 -15.25 -21.33
N LEU A 11 -0.91 -15.43 -20.20
CA LEU A 11 0.45 -14.92 -19.96
C LEU A 11 1.50 -15.96 -20.37
N THR A 12 2.39 -15.58 -21.29
CA THR A 12 3.56 -16.39 -21.66
C THR A 12 4.80 -15.75 -21.04
N ILE A 13 5.19 -16.19 -19.84
CA ILE A 13 6.45 -15.78 -19.22
C ILE A 13 7.55 -16.72 -19.71
N ASP A 14 8.62 -16.16 -20.28
CA ASP A 14 9.77 -16.94 -20.73
C ASP A 14 10.49 -17.58 -19.54
N GLU A 15 10.86 -18.86 -19.64
CA GLU A 15 11.60 -19.60 -18.63
C GLU A 15 12.90 -18.87 -18.20
N CYS A 16 13.53 -18.13 -19.13
CA CYS A 16 14.72 -17.33 -18.86
C CYS A 16 14.52 -16.26 -17.77
N VAL A 17 13.29 -15.78 -17.59
CA VAL A 17 12.94 -14.84 -16.50
C VAL A 17 13.16 -15.51 -15.14
N PHE A 18 12.70 -16.76 -15.00
CA PHE A 18 12.84 -17.54 -13.77
C PHE A 18 14.29 -17.97 -13.54
N GLU A 19 15.05 -18.27 -14.60
CA GLU A 19 16.48 -18.55 -14.49
C GLU A 19 17.24 -17.33 -13.91
N LYS A 20 16.94 -16.12 -14.40
CA LYS A 20 17.53 -14.88 -13.87
C LYS A 20 17.13 -14.61 -12.42
N ALA A 21 15.87 -14.86 -12.07
CA ALA A 21 15.40 -14.74 -10.69
C ALA A 21 16.14 -15.71 -9.75
N LEU A 22 16.33 -16.97 -10.17
CA LEU A 22 17.11 -17.97 -9.44
C LEU A 22 18.58 -17.57 -9.31
N GLN A 23 19.21 -17.09 -10.40
CA GLN A 23 20.59 -16.62 -10.35
C GLN A 23 20.76 -15.52 -9.31
N ARG A 24 19.85 -14.54 -9.25
CA ARG A 24 19.93 -13.48 -8.25
C ARG A 24 19.76 -14.03 -6.82
N LYS A 25 18.82 -14.95 -6.60
CA LYS A 25 18.60 -15.58 -5.29
C LYS A 25 19.80 -16.40 -4.81
N LEU A 26 20.44 -17.12 -5.74
CA LEU A 26 21.57 -18.02 -5.48
C LEU A 26 22.93 -17.34 -5.62
N SER A 27 23.00 -16.01 -5.51
CA SER A 27 24.26 -15.26 -5.61
C SER A 27 25.08 -15.55 -6.88
N ASN A 28 24.40 -15.68 -8.03
CA ASN A 28 24.89 -15.96 -9.38
C ASN A 28 25.32 -17.40 -9.67
N GLU A 29 24.92 -18.38 -8.85
CA GLU A 29 25.05 -19.79 -9.22
C GLU A 29 24.12 -20.14 -10.38
N THR A 30 24.58 -21.00 -11.29
CA THR A 30 23.79 -21.43 -12.44
C THR A 30 22.83 -22.54 -12.02
N ALA A 31 21.54 -22.26 -11.97
CA ALA A 31 20.51 -23.26 -11.72
C ALA A 31 19.91 -23.77 -13.04
N ARG A 32 19.61 -25.06 -13.11
CA ARG A 32 18.79 -25.64 -14.18
C ARG A 32 17.38 -25.89 -13.66
N ILE A 33 16.41 -25.25 -14.29
CA ILE A 33 14.99 -25.45 -13.98
C ILE A 33 14.56 -26.85 -14.45
N LEU A 34 13.77 -27.51 -13.61
CA LEU A 34 13.18 -28.83 -13.86
C LEU A 34 11.66 -28.75 -14.07
N GLU A 35 10.99 -27.93 -13.28
CA GLU A 35 9.53 -27.81 -13.27
C GLU A 35 9.15 -26.42 -12.73
N ILE A 36 8.13 -25.81 -13.34
CA ILE A 36 7.50 -24.58 -12.86
C ILE A 36 6.00 -24.85 -12.67
N LYS A 37 5.47 -24.55 -11.48
CA LYS A 37 4.04 -24.62 -11.19
C LYS A 37 3.52 -23.24 -10.80
N TYR A 38 2.33 -22.91 -11.29
CA TYR A 38 1.71 -21.60 -11.10
C TYR A 38 0.44 -21.76 -10.28
N TYR A 39 0.26 -20.89 -9.29
CA TYR A 39 -0.89 -20.83 -8.41
C TYR A 39 -1.38 -19.39 -8.38
N TYR A 40 -2.58 -19.13 -8.90
CA TYR A 40 -3.16 -17.78 -8.91
C TYR A 40 -3.62 -17.40 -7.50
N LEU A 41 -3.23 -16.21 -7.03
CA LEU A 41 -3.50 -15.72 -5.67
C LEU A 41 -4.52 -14.58 -5.60
N SER A 42 -4.81 -13.88 -6.70
CA SER A 42 -5.69 -12.71 -6.64
C SER A 42 -7.15 -13.14 -6.36
N GLU A 43 -7.64 -12.79 -5.18
CA GLU A 43 -9.05 -12.87 -4.81
C GLU A 43 -9.76 -11.52 -5.00
N LYS A 44 -11.08 -11.57 -5.22
CA LYS A 44 -11.93 -10.35 -5.27
C LYS A 44 -11.76 -9.53 -3.99
N GLY A 45 -11.34 -8.27 -4.14
CA GLY A 45 -11.24 -7.30 -3.06
C GLY A 45 -9.91 -7.26 -2.31
N VAL A 46 -8.88 -8.00 -2.76
CA VAL A 46 -7.54 -8.00 -2.14
C VAL A 46 -6.49 -7.34 -3.04
N ASN A 47 -6.41 -7.71 -4.32
CA ASN A 47 -5.40 -7.20 -5.27
C ASN A 47 -6.10 -6.58 -6.50
N PHE A 48 -6.44 -5.29 -6.42
CA PHE A 48 -7.26 -4.65 -7.45
C PHE A 48 -6.46 -4.23 -8.70
N LEU A 49 -5.19 -3.88 -8.55
CA LEU A 49 -4.38 -3.23 -9.59
C LEU A 49 -3.28 -4.12 -10.16
N SER A 50 -3.32 -5.42 -9.85
CA SER A 50 -2.39 -6.41 -10.40
C SER A 50 -2.92 -7.84 -10.30
N ASP A 51 -2.37 -8.71 -11.14
CA ASP A 51 -2.54 -10.15 -11.02
C ASP A 51 -1.34 -10.76 -10.27
N LEU A 52 -1.62 -11.51 -9.22
CA LEU A 52 -0.62 -12.10 -8.33
C LEU A 52 -0.61 -13.63 -8.46
N TYR A 53 0.59 -14.21 -8.58
CA TYR A 53 0.80 -15.65 -8.66
C TYR A 53 1.85 -16.08 -7.63
N GLU A 54 1.61 -17.18 -6.94
CA GLU A 54 2.67 -17.97 -6.34
C GLU A 54 3.21 -18.92 -7.40
N ILE A 55 4.52 -18.90 -7.62
CA ILE A 55 5.19 -19.77 -8.56
C ILE A 55 6.19 -20.65 -7.83
N ARG A 56 5.98 -21.96 -7.92
CA ARG A 56 6.91 -22.96 -7.39
C ARG A 56 7.87 -23.39 -8.48
N ILE A 57 9.16 -23.13 -8.26
CA ILE A 57 10.22 -23.47 -9.21
C ILE A 57 11.04 -24.61 -8.60
N LYS A 58 11.06 -25.77 -9.25
CA LYS A 58 11.99 -26.85 -8.93
C LYS A 58 13.21 -26.73 -9.81
N TYR A 59 14.39 -26.82 -9.22
CA TYR A 59 15.65 -26.65 -9.93
C TYR A 59 16.75 -27.54 -9.34
N THR A 60 17.85 -27.62 -10.08
CA THR A 60 19.09 -28.27 -9.63
C THR A 60 20.26 -27.32 -9.78
N VAL A 61 21.20 -27.38 -8.84
CA VAL A 61 22.47 -26.65 -8.91
C VAL A 61 23.58 -27.65 -9.24
N PRO A 62 24.45 -27.37 -10.22
CA PRO A 62 25.64 -28.18 -10.48
C PRO A 62 26.52 -28.25 -9.23
N SER A 63 26.85 -29.45 -8.77
CA SER A 63 27.82 -29.62 -7.68
C SER A 63 29.24 -29.53 -8.25
N ASN A 64 30.10 -28.72 -7.64
CA ASN A 64 31.54 -28.63 -7.97
C ASN A 64 32.36 -29.85 -7.50
N ASN A 65 31.76 -30.87 -6.89
CA ASN A 65 32.47 -32.04 -6.39
C ASN A 65 32.50 -33.17 -7.42
N GLU A 66 33.61 -33.30 -8.16
CA GLU A 66 33.87 -34.34 -9.17
C GLU A 66 33.97 -35.78 -8.61
N ILE A 67 33.90 -35.97 -7.28
CA ILE A 67 34.28 -37.26 -6.65
C ILE A 67 33.09 -38.20 -6.40
N THR A 68 31.84 -37.73 -6.50
CA THR A 68 30.67 -38.61 -6.32
C THR A 68 29.69 -38.44 -7.47
N LYS A 69 29.45 -39.54 -8.21
CA LYS A 69 28.43 -39.67 -9.25
C LYS A 69 27.10 -39.05 -8.79
N GLU A 70 26.78 -37.93 -9.43
CA GLU A 70 25.46 -37.30 -9.60
C GLU A 70 24.39 -37.66 -8.59
N THR A 71 24.37 -36.98 -7.45
CA THR A 71 23.10 -36.64 -6.80
C THR A 71 22.90 -35.15 -6.98
N LYS A 72 22.32 -34.74 -8.11
CA LYS A 72 21.88 -33.36 -8.30
C LYS A 72 20.80 -33.11 -7.25
N LEU A 73 21.13 -32.35 -6.20
CA LEU A 73 20.18 -32.05 -5.14
C LEU A 73 19.03 -31.26 -5.76
N VAL A 74 17.85 -31.87 -5.83
CA VAL A 74 16.65 -31.20 -6.32
C VAL A 74 16.17 -30.27 -5.22
N GLN A 75 16.11 -28.97 -5.54
CA GLN A 75 15.64 -27.92 -4.66
C GLN A 75 14.34 -27.33 -5.20
N ALA A 76 13.59 -26.66 -4.34
CA ALA A 76 12.41 -25.92 -4.72
C ALA A 76 12.37 -24.57 -4.00
N ILE A 77 11.85 -23.56 -4.67
CA ILE A 77 11.55 -22.25 -4.08
C ILE A 77 10.16 -21.81 -4.52
N ASN A 78 9.43 -21.12 -3.66
CA ASN A 78 8.23 -20.42 -4.03
C ASN A 78 8.53 -18.92 -4.13
N VAL A 79 8.11 -18.30 -5.23
CA VAL A 79 8.27 -16.87 -5.48
C VAL A 79 6.91 -16.24 -5.73
N ILE A 80 6.79 -14.96 -5.44
CA ILE A 80 5.61 -14.18 -5.78
C ILE A 80 5.88 -13.46 -7.09
N VAL A 81 4.96 -13.62 -8.05
CA VAL A 81 5.01 -12.94 -9.34
C VAL A 81 3.81 -12.04 -9.48
N LYS A 82 4.10 -10.74 -9.64
CA LYS A 82 3.13 -9.68 -9.88
C LYS A 82 3.26 -9.24 -11.33
N VAL A 83 2.11 -9.19 -12.02
CA VAL A 83 2.01 -8.72 -13.41
C VAL A 83 0.88 -7.71 -13.51
N GLU A 84 0.92 -6.88 -14.55
CA GLU A 84 -0.19 -5.97 -14.81
C GLU A 84 -1.51 -6.73 -15.05
N PRO A 85 -2.65 -6.13 -14.69
CA PRO A 85 -3.95 -6.76 -14.87
C PRO A 85 -4.20 -7.15 -16.33
N LEU A 86 -4.80 -8.32 -16.54
CA LEU A 86 -5.27 -8.73 -17.87
C LEU A 86 -6.48 -7.93 -18.36
N ASN A 87 -7.23 -7.29 -17.46
CA ASN A 87 -8.38 -6.48 -17.80
C ASN A 87 -7.95 -5.13 -18.41
N GLU A 88 -8.48 -4.78 -19.58
CA GLU A 88 -8.07 -3.57 -20.33
C GLU A 88 -8.27 -2.26 -19.56
N LEU A 89 -9.37 -2.12 -18.81
CA LEU A 89 -9.62 -0.91 -18.03
C LEU A 89 -8.62 -0.78 -16.89
N LEU A 90 -8.40 -1.86 -16.13
CA LEU A 90 -7.43 -1.85 -15.04
C LEU A 90 -6.02 -1.62 -15.55
N HIS A 91 -5.65 -2.26 -16.66
CA HIS A 91 -4.38 -2.02 -17.34
C HIS A 91 -4.22 -0.55 -17.74
N SER A 92 -5.27 0.07 -18.27
CA SER A 92 -5.28 1.50 -18.61
C SER A 92 -5.10 2.39 -17.38
N ILE A 93 -5.78 2.11 -16.27
CA ILE A 93 -5.64 2.85 -15.01
C ILE A 93 -4.21 2.69 -14.45
N VAL A 94 -3.69 1.46 -14.41
CA VAL A 94 -2.34 1.14 -13.94
C VAL A 94 -1.28 1.84 -14.78
N SER A 95 -1.42 1.80 -16.12
CA SER A 95 -0.50 2.44 -17.05
C SER A 95 -0.57 3.97 -16.97
N GLN A 96 -1.76 4.57 -16.82
CA GLN A 96 -1.92 6.03 -16.73
C GLN A 96 -1.35 6.61 -15.44
N GLN A 97 -1.29 5.81 -14.37
CA GLN A 97 -0.75 6.21 -13.07
C GLN A 97 0.68 5.72 -12.82
N ASP A 98 1.33 5.08 -13.80
CA ASP A 98 2.70 4.58 -13.70
C ASP A 98 2.92 3.63 -12.49
N LEU A 99 1.88 2.89 -12.06
CA LEU A 99 1.91 2.16 -10.78
C LEU A 99 2.95 1.04 -10.77
N PHE A 100 3.02 0.28 -11.86
CA PHE A 100 3.97 -0.82 -11.99
C PHE A 100 5.42 -0.33 -12.03
N ASP A 101 5.66 0.74 -12.80
CA ASP A 101 6.98 1.37 -12.91
C ASP A 101 7.42 1.99 -11.58
N THR A 102 6.49 2.59 -10.85
CA THR A 102 6.71 3.13 -9.51
C THR A 102 7.14 2.02 -8.56
N GLU A 103 6.39 0.92 -8.50
CA GLU A 103 6.73 -0.22 -7.65
C GLU A 103 8.10 -0.81 -8.00
N LEU A 104 8.37 -1.03 -9.29
CA LEU A 104 9.63 -1.59 -9.73
C LEU A 104 10.81 -0.68 -9.35
N LYS A 105 10.70 0.63 -9.55
CA LYS A 105 11.74 1.60 -9.14
C LYS A 105 11.96 1.57 -7.63
N VAL A 106 10.89 1.49 -6.83
CA VAL A 106 11.02 1.42 -5.37
C VAL A 106 11.72 0.14 -4.94
N LEU A 107 11.27 -1.02 -5.42
CA LEU A 107 11.85 -2.33 -5.08
C LEU A 107 13.28 -2.50 -5.59
N ARG A 108 13.60 -2.02 -6.80
CA ARG A 108 14.90 -2.19 -7.44
C ARG A 108 15.92 -1.17 -6.97
N ASP A 109 15.53 0.10 -6.89
CA ASP A 109 16.47 1.22 -6.81
C ASP A 109 16.44 1.91 -5.43
N VAL A 110 15.31 1.93 -4.74
CA VAL A 110 15.14 2.68 -3.48
C VAL A 110 15.31 1.79 -2.24
N LEU A 111 14.48 0.76 -2.07
CA LEU A 111 14.49 -0.08 -0.86
C LEU A 111 15.85 -0.72 -0.57
N PRO A 112 16.62 -1.22 -1.56
CA PRO A 112 17.95 -1.77 -1.29
C PRO A 112 18.93 -0.71 -0.77
N ARG A 113 18.79 0.55 -1.19
CA ARG A 113 19.59 1.66 -0.67
C ARG A 113 19.16 2.01 0.75
N ILE A 114 17.86 2.11 1.02
CA ILE A 114 17.34 2.35 2.36
C ILE A 114 17.79 1.25 3.33
N LYS A 115 17.62 -0.03 2.96
CA LYS A 115 18.05 -1.20 3.75
C LYS A 115 19.52 -1.11 4.17
N LYS A 116 20.40 -0.59 3.30
CA LYS A 116 21.82 -0.35 3.62
C LYS A 116 22.02 0.78 4.63
N PHE A 117 21.23 1.86 4.56
CA PHE A 117 21.33 2.97 5.52
C PHE A 117 20.81 2.57 6.91
N VAL A 118 19.59 2.05 6.97
CA VAL A 118 18.92 1.78 8.25
C VAL A 118 19.23 0.39 8.82
N SER A 119 19.97 -0.45 8.08
CA SER A 119 20.29 -1.84 8.43
C SER A 119 19.04 -2.67 8.81
N HIS A 120 17.94 -2.42 8.11
CA HIS A 120 16.64 -3.02 8.38
C HIS A 120 15.89 -3.26 7.06
N GLN A 121 15.25 -4.42 6.93
CA GLN A 121 14.45 -4.73 5.74
C GLN A 121 13.10 -4.02 5.82
N LEU A 122 12.67 -3.37 4.74
CA LEU A 122 11.41 -2.63 4.71
C LEU A 122 10.29 -3.32 3.94
N GLY A 123 10.65 -4.09 2.92
CA GLY A 123 9.75 -4.85 2.08
C GLY A 123 10.46 -6.06 1.46
N PRO A 124 9.79 -6.79 0.55
CA PRO A 124 10.32 -8.01 -0.04
C PRO A 124 11.56 -7.75 -0.90
N ASP A 125 12.49 -8.69 -0.90
CA ASP A 125 13.63 -8.66 -1.82
C ASP A 125 13.16 -8.96 -3.27
N LEU A 126 13.51 -8.05 -4.19
CA LEU A 126 13.29 -8.22 -5.63
C LEU A 126 14.27 -9.26 -6.21
N LEU A 127 13.73 -10.32 -6.81
CA LEU A 127 14.49 -11.38 -7.47
C LEU A 127 14.64 -11.12 -8.97
N TYR A 128 13.60 -10.57 -9.61
CA TYR A 128 13.65 -10.13 -11.00
C TYR A 128 12.65 -9.02 -11.24
N GLY A 129 13.02 -8.06 -12.07
CA GLY A 129 12.13 -7.03 -12.56
C GLY A 129 12.72 -6.44 -13.82
N CYS A 130 11.88 -6.20 -14.82
CA CYS A 130 12.32 -5.66 -16.11
C CYS A 130 11.23 -4.73 -16.65
N ASP A 131 11.67 -3.51 -16.99
CA ASP A 131 10.81 -2.41 -17.42
C ASP A 131 9.95 -2.81 -18.65
N ASP A 132 10.53 -3.54 -19.60
CA ASP A 132 9.82 -3.96 -20.83
C ASP A 132 8.82 -5.09 -20.62
N SER A 133 9.08 -5.97 -19.66
CA SER A 133 8.32 -7.22 -19.49
C SER A 133 7.12 -7.08 -18.54
N ARG A 134 7.04 -5.97 -17.80
CA ARG A 134 5.98 -5.68 -16.82
C ARG A 134 5.70 -6.85 -15.87
N ILE A 135 6.79 -7.49 -15.42
CA ILE A 135 6.81 -8.60 -14.47
C ILE A 135 7.73 -8.24 -13.31
N ILE A 136 7.22 -8.41 -12.08
CA ILE A 136 7.96 -8.26 -10.83
C ILE A 136 7.96 -9.63 -10.15
N ILE A 137 9.14 -10.18 -9.88
CA ILE A 137 9.34 -11.42 -9.12
C ILE A 137 10.00 -11.08 -7.80
N MET A 138 9.35 -11.47 -6.71
CA MET A 138 9.76 -11.19 -5.34
C MET A 138 9.89 -12.48 -4.54
N GLU A 139 10.62 -12.42 -3.43
CA GLU A 139 10.57 -13.47 -2.42
C GLU A 139 9.13 -13.70 -1.90
N ASN A 140 8.81 -14.95 -1.52
CA ASN A 140 7.55 -15.26 -0.87
C ASN A 140 7.68 -15.12 0.65
N LEU A 141 7.16 -14.02 1.22
CA LEU A 141 7.19 -13.75 2.65
C LEU A 141 6.39 -14.76 3.49
N MET A 142 5.40 -15.44 2.88
CA MET A 142 4.65 -16.50 3.58
C MET A 142 5.54 -17.69 3.94
N GLU A 143 6.58 -17.99 3.15
CA GLU A 143 7.56 -19.04 3.50
C GLU A 143 8.43 -18.67 4.70
N ARG A 144 8.50 -17.38 5.03
CA ARG A 144 9.18 -16.85 6.23
C ARG A 144 8.24 -16.73 7.43
N GLY A 145 7.00 -17.21 7.32
CA GLY A 145 6.01 -17.16 8.40
C GLY A 145 5.33 -15.80 8.58
N PHE A 146 5.49 -14.87 7.64
CA PHE A 146 4.78 -13.59 7.70
C PHE A 146 3.30 -13.76 7.34
N VAL A 147 2.43 -13.06 8.07
CA VAL A 147 0.97 -13.13 7.93
C VAL A 147 0.34 -11.74 7.83
N MET A 148 -0.76 -11.63 7.09
CA MET A 148 -1.59 -10.43 7.06
C MET A 148 -2.66 -10.49 8.17
N LYS A 149 -3.04 -9.33 8.72
CA LYS A 149 -4.11 -9.25 9.73
C LYS A 149 -5.48 -9.04 9.09
N ASP A 150 -6.52 -9.27 9.87
CA ASP A 150 -7.90 -9.04 9.45
C ASP A 150 -8.21 -7.53 9.43
N ARG A 151 -8.46 -7.01 8.21
CA ARG A 151 -8.73 -5.58 7.98
C ARG A 151 -9.98 -5.06 8.69
N GLN A 152 -10.97 -5.90 8.99
CA GLN A 152 -12.22 -5.47 9.65
C GLN A 152 -12.03 -5.35 11.17
N LYS A 153 -11.10 -6.12 11.77
CA LYS A 153 -10.79 -6.04 13.20
C LYS A 153 -9.88 -4.87 13.55
N GLY A 154 -9.03 -4.46 12.63
CA GLY A 154 -8.01 -3.44 12.87
C GLY A 154 -6.78 -3.99 13.59
N LEU A 155 -5.83 -3.10 13.83
CA LEU A 155 -4.54 -3.39 14.46
C LEU A 155 -4.53 -2.98 15.93
N SER A 156 -4.07 -3.88 16.78
CA SER A 156 -3.80 -3.59 18.19
C SER A 156 -2.66 -2.57 18.36
N LEU A 157 -2.56 -1.99 19.56
CA LEU A 157 -1.56 -0.98 19.90
C LEU A 157 -0.11 -1.42 19.58
N ALA A 158 0.22 -2.69 19.85
CA ALA A 158 1.54 -3.24 19.58
C ALA A 158 1.86 -3.29 18.08
N HIS A 159 0.87 -3.66 17.27
CA HIS A 159 1.01 -3.68 15.81
C HIS A 159 1.14 -2.26 15.26
N CYS A 160 0.28 -1.34 15.69
CA CYS A 160 0.35 0.07 15.28
C CYS A 160 1.71 0.68 15.59
N ARG A 161 2.28 0.38 16.76
CA ARG A 161 3.62 0.85 17.14
C ARG A 161 4.68 0.39 16.13
N LEU A 162 4.71 -0.90 15.77
CA LEU A 162 5.70 -1.37 14.80
C LEU A 162 5.49 -0.75 13.42
N VAL A 163 4.24 -0.59 12.96
CA VAL A 163 3.96 0.02 11.64
C VAL A 163 4.47 1.46 11.59
N LEU A 164 4.19 2.26 12.62
CA LEU A 164 4.66 3.65 12.69
C LEU A 164 6.19 3.74 12.76
N GLN A 165 6.84 2.79 13.44
CA GLN A 165 8.30 2.68 13.43
C GLN A 165 8.83 2.31 12.04
N GLN A 166 8.16 1.41 11.33
CA GLN A 166 8.55 1.01 9.97
C GLN A 166 8.40 2.15 8.96
N LEU A 167 7.28 2.87 9.01
CA LEU A 167 7.06 4.08 8.21
C LEU A 167 8.12 5.14 8.53
N ALA A 168 8.44 5.36 9.81
CA ALA A 168 9.52 6.28 10.19
C ALA A 168 10.89 5.87 9.59
N ARG A 169 11.21 4.57 9.56
CA ARG A 169 12.45 4.07 8.93
C ARG A 169 12.43 4.23 7.40
N LEU A 170 11.31 3.95 6.75
CA LEU A 170 11.11 4.21 5.32
C LEU A 170 11.33 5.69 5.01
N HIS A 171 10.68 6.56 5.77
CA HIS A 171 10.73 8.01 5.60
C HIS A 171 12.14 8.55 5.83
N ALA A 172 12.79 8.22 6.96
CA ALA A 172 14.18 8.61 7.23
C ALA A 172 15.15 8.11 6.15
N GLY A 173 15.02 6.83 5.79
CA GLY A 173 15.85 6.22 4.75
C GLY A 173 15.69 6.91 3.40
N SER A 174 14.46 7.28 3.02
CA SER A 174 14.20 7.98 1.77
C SER A 174 14.86 9.36 1.73
N VAL A 175 14.88 10.09 2.86
CA VAL A 175 15.61 11.36 2.97
C VAL A 175 17.09 11.15 2.68
N ALA A 176 17.72 10.14 3.31
CA ALA A 176 19.14 9.85 3.07
C ALA A 176 19.43 9.44 1.62
N VAL A 177 18.52 8.71 0.97
CA VAL A 177 18.65 8.34 -0.45
C VAL A 177 18.58 9.57 -1.34
N PHE A 178 17.58 10.43 -1.17
CA PHE A 178 17.36 11.60 -2.04
C PHE A 178 18.31 12.75 -1.76
N GLU A 179 18.88 12.88 -0.55
CA GLU A 179 19.99 13.79 -0.30
C GLU A 179 21.25 13.43 -1.10
N LYS A 180 21.44 12.14 -1.41
CA LYS A 180 22.56 11.66 -2.24
C LYS A 180 22.23 11.62 -3.73
N ASP A 181 20.97 11.44 -4.08
CA ASP A 181 20.49 11.33 -5.45
C ASP A 181 19.19 12.15 -5.64
N PRO A 182 19.27 13.49 -5.66
CA PRO A 182 18.08 14.35 -5.71
C PRO A 182 17.26 14.20 -7.00
N GLU A 183 17.91 13.83 -8.09
CA GLU A 183 17.25 13.65 -9.39
C GLU A 183 16.24 12.50 -9.38
N MET A 184 16.46 11.49 -8.53
CA MET A 184 15.55 10.35 -8.35
C MET A 184 14.16 10.79 -7.88
N VAL A 185 14.05 11.92 -7.15
CA VAL A 185 12.76 12.47 -6.68
C VAL A 185 11.79 12.68 -7.84
N LYS A 186 12.27 13.08 -9.03
CA LYS A 186 11.43 13.36 -10.21
C LYS A 186 10.59 12.16 -10.64
N SER A 187 10.97 10.94 -10.27
CA SER A 187 10.19 9.73 -10.56
C SER A 187 8.96 9.55 -9.66
N PHE A 188 8.81 10.36 -8.60
CA PHE A 188 7.82 10.13 -7.54
C PHE A 188 6.96 11.36 -7.22
N ILE A 189 7.12 12.49 -7.93
CA ILE A 189 6.37 13.73 -7.65
C ILE A 189 4.97 13.78 -8.29
N ASP A 190 4.70 12.94 -9.27
CA ASP A 190 3.47 12.93 -10.06
C ASP A 190 2.70 11.60 -9.91
N GLY A 191 2.63 11.15 -8.65
CA GLY A 191 1.98 9.91 -8.23
C GLY A 191 0.89 10.14 -7.18
N GLY A 192 0.25 9.06 -6.74
CA GLY A 192 -0.81 9.08 -5.72
C GLY A 192 -2.22 8.95 -6.30
N ILE A 193 -3.09 8.26 -5.54
CA ILE A 193 -4.42 7.84 -6.01
C ILE A 193 -5.40 9.00 -6.28
N LEU A 194 -5.21 10.14 -5.62
CA LEU A 194 -5.99 11.36 -5.82
C LEU A 194 -5.22 12.47 -6.55
N SER A 195 -4.14 12.12 -7.25
CA SER A 195 -3.41 13.08 -8.09
C SER A 195 -4.26 13.56 -9.27
N THR A 196 -3.71 14.45 -10.10
CA THR A 196 -4.34 14.90 -11.35
C THR A 196 -4.60 13.76 -12.35
N LYS A 197 -3.95 12.61 -12.17
CA LYS A 197 -4.16 11.36 -12.93
C LYS A 197 -5.33 10.53 -12.39
N CYS A 198 -5.99 10.95 -11.31
CA CYS A 198 -7.13 10.24 -10.74
C CYS A 198 -8.27 10.10 -11.76
N PRO A 199 -8.81 8.89 -11.99
CA PRO A 199 -9.92 8.70 -12.92
C PRO A 199 -11.16 9.50 -12.49
N LYS A 200 -11.84 10.15 -13.44
CA LYS A 200 -13.08 10.89 -13.16
C LYS A 200 -14.17 10.03 -12.51
N SER A 201 -14.24 8.74 -12.86
CA SER A 201 -15.15 7.79 -12.24
C SER A 201 -14.80 7.50 -10.78
N PHE A 202 -13.53 7.61 -10.40
CA PHE A 202 -13.09 7.48 -9.01
C PHE A 202 -13.51 8.72 -8.19
N ILE A 203 -13.30 9.92 -8.75
CA ILE A 203 -13.80 11.18 -8.16
C ILE A 203 -15.33 11.10 -7.99
N ARG A 204 -16.05 10.69 -9.04
CA ARG A 204 -17.51 10.55 -8.97
C ARG A 204 -17.97 9.57 -7.89
N MET A 205 -17.26 8.47 -7.71
CA MET A 205 -17.52 7.51 -6.63
C MET A 205 -17.38 8.16 -5.25
N MET A 206 -16.38 9.02 -5.07
CA MET A 206 -16.19 9.76 -3.82
C MET A 206 -17.35 10.72 -3.54
N GLU A 207 -17.77 11.50 -4.54
CA GLU A 207 -18.90 12.43 -4.44
C GLU A 207 -20.19 11.70 -4.04
N VAL A 208 -20.54 10.63 -4.78
CA VAL A 208 -21.76 9.85 -4.54
C VAL A 208 -21.72 9.16 -3.18
N SER A 209 -20.56 8.67 -2.75
CA SER A 209 -20.40 8.06 -1.42
C SER A 209 -20.67 9.06 -0.32
N LEU A 210 -20.12 10.27 -0.40
CA LEU A 210 -20.37 11.33 0.59
C LEU A 210 -21.84 11.75 0.64
N LEU A 211 -22.49 11.89 -0.53
CA LEU A 211 -23.92 12.20 -0.61
C LEU A 211 -24.77 11.14 0.09
N ARG A 212 -24.55 9.86 -0.24
CA ARG A 212 -25.28 8.75 0.37
C ARG A 212 -25.07 8.68 1.87
N ILE A 213 -23.83 8.89 2.32
CA ILE A 213 -23.50 8.93 3.74
C ILE A 213 -24.25 10.05 4.44
N ALA A 214 -24.27 11.24 3.87
CA ALA A 214 -24.99 12.38 4.41
C ALA A 214 -26.51 12.16 4.44
N GLU A 215 -27.08 11.57 3.39
CA GLU A 215 -28.51 11.25 3.32
C GLU A 215 -28.94 10.26 4.40
N GLU A 216 -28.11 9.25 4.68
CA GLU A 216 -28.39 8.31 5.76
C GLU A 216 -28.27 8.97 7.13
N MET A 217 -27.24 9.79 7.34
CA MET A 217 -27.04 10.53 8.58
C MET A 217 -28.21 11.47 8.94
N LYS A 218 -28.92 12.03 7.95
CA LYS A 218 -30.12 12.84 8.19
C LYS A 218 -31.26 12.06 8.86
N LYS A 219 -31.25 10.74 8.79
CA LYS A 219 -32.26 9.86 9.39
C LYS A 219 -31.91 9.49 10.83
N TRP A 220 -30.69 9.75 11.28
CA TRP A 220 -30.26 9.40 12.63
C TRP A 220 -30.92 10.32 13.65
N SER A 221 -31.25 9.76 14.82
CA SER A 221 -31.86 10.52 15.93
C SER A 221 -30.87 11.46 16.63
N ASP A 222 -29.56 11.26 16.42
CA ASP A 222 -28.51 12.13 16.96
C ASP A 222 -28.40 13.43 16.14
N GLU A 223 -28.85 14.54 16.74
CA GLU A 223 -28.85 15.88 16.15
C GLU A 223 -27.44 16.36 15.74
N LYS A 224 -26.37 15.96 16.45
CA LYS A 224 -24.99 16.33 16.09
C LYS A 224 -24.57 15.67 14.78
N CYS A 225 -24.91 14.39 14.62
CA CYS A 225 -24.65 13.67 13.38
C CYS A 225 -25.49 14.23 12.23
N ALA A 226 -26.78 14.47 12.46
CA ALA A 226 -27.67 15.05 11.46
C ALA A 226 -27.20 16.45 10.99
N CYS A 227 -26.69 17.28 11.90
CA CYS A 227 -26.11 18.58 11.55
C CYS A 227 -24.84 18.44 10.68
N THR A 228 -24.01 17.43 10.94
CA THR A 228 -22.79 17.15 10.17
C THR A 228 -23.08 16.72 8.73
N ALA A 229 -24.25 16.14 8.45
CA ALA A 229 -24.66 15.75 7.10
C ALA A 229 -24.63 16.91 6.12
N GLY A 230 -24.97 18.13 6.55
CA GLY A 230 -24.91 19.32 5.69
C GLY A 230 -23.50 19.65 5.21
N LYS A 231 -22.47 19.39 6.03
CA LYS A 231 -21.06 19.59 5.63
C LYS A 231 -20.62 18.54 4.63
N LEU A 232 -20.99 17.27 4.83
CA LEU A 232 -20.66 16.20 3.87
C LEU A 232 -21.30 16.41 2.50
N ILE A 233 -22.52 16.96 2.44
CA ILE A 233 -23.16 17.34 1.17
C ILE A 233 -22.33 18.42 0.46
N LYS A 234 -21.94 19.48 1.17
CA LYS A 234 -21.09 20.53 0.57
C LYS A 234 -19.76 19.98 0.09
N LEU A 235 -19.11 19.13 0.89
CA LEU A 235 -17.86 18.47 0.46
C LEU A 235 -18.07 17.60 -0.77
N SER A 236 -19.20 16.92 -0.90
CA SER A 236 -19.47 16.13 -2.11
C SER A 236 -19.54 16.97 -3.38
N GLU A 237 -19.79 18.28 -3.27
CA GLU A 237 -19.83 19.20 -4.40
C GLU A 237 -18.43 19.73 -4.77
N THR A 238 -17.48 19.74 -3.82
CA THR A 238 -16.14 20.34 -4.02
C THR A 238 -14.99 19.34 -3.99
N ILE A 239 -15.20 18.11 -3.48
CA ILE A 239 -14.12 17.16 -3.21
C ILE A 239 -13.29 16.83 -4.46
N GLY A 240 -13.92 16.78 -5.64
CA GLY A 240 -13.21 16.49 -6.88
C GLY A 240 -12.21 17.56 -7.30
N GLU A 241 -12.48 18.83 -6.96
CA GLU A 241 -11.56 19.95 -7.21
C GLU A 241 -10.53 20.07 -6.09
N ASP A 242 -10.95 19.85 -4.84
CA ASP A 242 -10.06 20.05 -3.68
C ASP A 242 -9.06 18.91 -3.49
N CYS A 243 -9.41 17.67 -3.87
CA CYS A 243 -8.58 16.50 -3.58
C CYS A 243 -7.31 16.40 -4.44
N ILE A 244 -7.30 17.03 -5.62
CA ILE A 244 -6.15 16.98 -6.54
C ILE A 244 -4.88 17.61 -5.92
N HIS A 245 -5.08 18.51 -4.96
CA HIS A 245 -4.01 19.24 -4.27
C HIS A 245 -3.43 18.51 -3.06
N ILE A 246 -3.96 17.34 -2.70
CA ILE A 246 -3.53 16.59 -1.50
C ILE A 246 -2.05 16.18 -1.61
N TYR A 247 -1.62 15.78 -2.81
CA TYR A 247 -0.27 15.33 -3.08
C TYR A 247 0.70 16.45 -3.44
N ASP A 248 0.19 17.69 -3.58
CA ASP A 248 0.99 18.84 -4.02
C ASP A 248 2.27 18.95 -3.20
N TYR A 249 3.35 19.05 -3.96
CA TYR A 249 4.69 19.15 -3.44
C TYR A 249 4.95 20.57 -2.93
N ASP A 250 5.34 20.67 -1.66
CA ASP A 250 5.71 21.92 -1.01
C ASP A 250 7.19 21.82 -0.59
N ASN A 251 8.05 22.61 -1.23
CA ASN A 251 9.49 22.61 -0.95
C ASN A 251 9.82 22.99 0.49
N ASP A 252 8.95 23.78 1.13
CA ASP A 252 9.15 24.27 2.50
C ASP A 252 8.71 23.24 3.55
N GLU A 253 7.91 22.23 3.16
CA GLU A 253 7.51 21.13 4.03
C GLU A 253 8.53 20.00 4.05
N PHE A 254 8.57 19.26 5.15
CA PHE A 254 9.34 18.03 5.25
C PHE A 254 8.73 16.95 4.33
N CYS A 255 9.42 16.58 3.26
CA CYS A 255 8.99 15.57 2.29
C CYS A 255 9.84 14.30 2.34
N VAL A 256 9.20 13.19 2.03
CA VAL A 256 9.75 11.82 2.07
C VAL A 256 9.12 10.99 0.96
N LEU A 257 9.70 9.83 0.65
CA LEU A 257 8.97 8.81 -0.11
C LEU A 257 7.96 8.14 0.82
N ASN A 258 6.67 8.37 0.57
CA ASN A 258 5.59 7.63 1.20
C ASN A 258 5.44 6.26 0.54
N HIS A 259 4.97 5.27 1.30
CA HIS A 259 4.42 4.03 0.76
C HIS A 259 3.19 4.30 -0.11
N GLY A 260 2.34 5.25 0.29
CA GLY A 260 1.18 5.74 -0.45
C GLY A 260 -0.08 4.89 -0.30
N ASP A 261 0.05 3.61 0.02
CA ASP A 261 -1.07 2.69 0.30
C ASP A 261 -0.80 1.81 1.53
N CYS A 262 -0.46 2.42 2.68
CA CYS A 262 -0.14 1.69 3.92
C CYS A 262 -1.40 1.26 4.68
N TRP A 263 -2.11 0.26 4.16
CA TRP A 263 -3.27 -0.38 4.79
C TRP A 263 -2.98 -1.82 5.23
N ILE A 264 -3.87 -2.42 6.04
CA ILE A 264 -3.64 -3.73 6.68
C ILE A 264 -3.27 -4.84 5.69
N ASN A 265 -3.85 -4.87 4.49
CA ASN A 265 -3.52 -5.90 3.49
C ASN A 265 -2.13 -5.72 2.87
N ASN A 266 -1.51 -4.55 3.00
CA ASN A 266 -0.17 -4.25 2.52
C ASN A 266 0.88 -4.33 3.64
N ILE A 267 0.51 -4.90 4.79
CA ILE A 267 1.39 -5.06 5.94
C ILE A 267 1.41 -6.54 6.33
N MET A 268 2.58 -7.15 6.24
CA MET A 268 2.78 -8.53 6.70
C MET A 268 3.60 -8.53 7.98
N PHE A 269 3.12 -9.26 8.99
CA PHE A 269 3.73 -9.36 10.31
C PHE A 269 4.33 -10.74 10.53
N GLU A 270 5.50 -10.79 11.16
CA GLU A 270 5.95 -11.97 11.88
C GLU A 270 5.45 -11.86 13.32
N GLU A 271 4.82 -12.92 13.83
CA GLU A 271 4.25 -12.94 15.18
C GLU A 271 4.89 -14.05 16.02
N ASN A 272 5.04 -13.80 17.33
CA ASN A 272 5.44 -14.85 18.27
C ASN A 272 4.25 -15.78 18.59
N GLU A 273 4.51 -16.84 19.37
CA GLU A 273 3.49 -17.83 19.77
C GLU A 273 2.27 -17.23 20.50
N LYS A 274 2.36 -16.00 21.02
CA LYS A 274 1.26 -15.28 21.69
C LYS A 274 0.49 -14.35 20.75
N GLY A 275 0.80 -14.34 19.45
CA GLY A 275 0.22 -13.42 18.48
C GLY A 275 0.66 -11.96 18.67
N GLN A 276 1.82 -11.73 19.31
CA GLN A 276 2.40 -10.39 19.40
C GLN A 276 3.36 -10.19 18.22
N PRO A 277 3.35 -9.00 17.60
CA PRO A 277 4.16 -8.78 16.42
C PRO A 277 5.63 -8.58 16.82
N VAL A 278 6.52 -9.21 16.06
CA VAL A 278 7.98 -9.22 16.27
C VAL A 278 8.65 -8.35 15.21
N GLU A 279 8.33 -8.62 13.96
CA GLU A 279 8.82 -7.90 12.80
C GLU A 279 7.65 -7.63 11.83
N LEU A 280 7.83 -6.69 10.92
CA LEU A 280 6.89 -6.50 9.83
C LEU A 280 7.62 -6.07 8.57
N LEU A 281 6.99 -6.37 7.43
CA LEU A 281 7.39 -5.90 6.12
C LEU A 281 6.18 -5.27 5.43
N LEU A 282 6.42 -4.16 4.75
CA LEU A 282 5.43 -3.53 3.88
C LEU A 282 5.54 -4.16 2.50
N VAL A 283 4.40 -4.36 1.84
CA VAL A 283 4.31 -4.89 0.48
C VAL A 283 3.45 -3.96 -0.38
N ASP A 284 3.54 -4.11 -1.70
CA ASP A 284 2.78 -3.29 -2.66
C ASP A 284 3.11 -1.78 -2.60
N TYR A 285 4.28 -1.44 -3.13
CA TYR A 285 4.78 -0.05 -3.19
C TYR A 285 4.28 0.73 -4.40
N GLN A 286 3.25 0.26 -5.09
CA GLN A 286 2.80 0.81 -6.38
C GLN A 286 2.27 2.25 -6.31
N MET A 287 1.83 2.69 -5.12
CA MET A 287 1.34 4.06 -4.90
C MET A 287 2.38 4.99 -4.27
N SER A 288 3.66 4.60 -4.25
CA SER A 288 4.70 5.39 -3.61
C SER A 288 4.83 6.78 -4.23
N VAL A 289 4.87 7.81 -3.39
CA VAL A 289 4.84 9.21 -3.82
C VAL A 289 5.71 10.07 -2.92
N TYR A 290 6.46 10.98 -3.52
CA TYR A 290 7.33 11.91 -2.80
C TYR A 290 6.58 13.19 -2.44
N THR A 291 6.18 13.29 -1.18
CA THR A 291 5.45 14.44 -0.62
C THR A 291 5.53 14.40 0.91
N SER A 292 4.70 15.17 1.61
CA SER A 292 4.62 15.18 3.06
C SER A 292 4.40 13.76 3.63
N PRO A 293 5.05 13.36 4.75
CA PRO A 293 4.84 12.05 5.38
C PRO A 293 3.42 11.84 5.92
N VAL A 294 2.63 12.92 5.99
CA VAL A 294 1.27 12.86 6.51
C VAL A 294 0.33 12.08 5.61
N ILE A 295 0.70 11.82 4.34
CA ILE A 295 -0.08 10.94 3.47
C ILE A 295 -0.17 9.55 4.11
N ASP A 296 0.98 8.90 4.38
CA ASP A 296 0.97 7.59 5.03
C ASP A 296 0.34 7.63 6.43
N LEU A 297 0.61 8.68 7.21
CA LEU A 297 0.07 8.79 8.57
C LEU A 297 -1.45 8.97 8.58
N LEU A 298 -2.00 9.86 7.76
CA LEU A 298 -3.45 10.07 7.69
C LEU A 298 -4.12 8.80 7.17
N TYR A 299 -3.57 8.17 6.14
CA TYR A 299 -4.14 6.93 5.59
C TYR A 299 -4.14 5.82 6.64
N PHE A 300 -2.97 5.48 7.19
CA PHE A 300 -2.82 4.42 8.17
C PHE A 300 -3.68 4.67 9.40
N LEU A 301 -3.58 5.85 10.03
CA LEU A 301 -4.26 6.13 11.29
C LEU A 301 -5.78 6.15 11.13
N ASN A 302 -6.34 6.56 9.99
CA ASN A 302 -7.78 6.61 9.79
C ASN A 302 -8.41 5.26 9.41
N ILE A 303 -7.63 4.26 8.97
CA ILE A 303 -8.21 2.98 8.50
C ILE A 303 -7.72 1.75 9.26
N CYS A 304 -6.48 1.74 9.80
CA CYS A 304 -5.86 0.52 10.31
C CYS A 304 -6.01 0.26 11.83
N PRO A 305 -5.83 1.24 12.73
CA PRO A 305 -5.94 0.98 14.17
C PRO A 305 -7.31 0.42 14.55
N GLU A 306 -7.33 -0.46 15.57
CA GLU A 306 -8.55 -0.85 16.25
C GLU A 306 -9.38 0.39 16.63
N PHE A 307 -10.70 0.24 16.54
CA PHE A 307 -11.65 1.34 16.64
C PHE A 307 -11.50 2.21 17.90
N ASP A 308 -11.13 1.62 19.03
CA ASP A 308 -10.93 2.37 20.28
C ASP A 308 -9.61 3.13 20.34
N LEU A 309 -8.61 2.74 19.55
CA LEU A 309 -7.31 3.40 19.48
C LEU A 309 -7.31 4.59 18.52
N LYS A 310 -8.04 4.47 17.40
CA LYS A 310 -8.05 5.38 16.25
C LYS A 310 -8.29 6.86 16.59
N TYR A 311 -9.06 7.13 17.64
CA TYR A 311 -9.46 8.49 18.02
C TYR A 311 -9.04 8.91 19.43
N THR A 312 -8.34 8.04 20.16
CA THR A 312 -7.92 8.30 21.54
C THR A 312 -6.40 8.40 21.71
N GLN A 313 -5.63 7.91 20.74
CA GLN A 313 -4.17 7.75 20.85
C GLN A 313 -3.36 8.56 19.81
N ASP A 314 -3.96 9.50 19.09
CA ASP A 314 -3.30 10.27 18.02
C ASP A 314 -1.93 10.84 18.44
N ASN A 315 -1.88 11.56 19.55
CA ASN A 315 -0.62 12.16 20.03
C ASN A 315 0.44 11.10 20.38
N TYR A 316 0.00 9.96 20.91
CA TYR A 316 0.89 8.86 21.25
C TYR A 316 1.47 8.23 19.98
N PHE A 317 0.64 7.99 18.96
CA PHE A 317 1.08 7.46 17.66
C PHE A 317 2.02 8.41 16.93
N LEU A 318 1.67 9.71 16.85
CA LEU A 318 2.53 10.71 16.22
C LEU A 318 3.87 10.84 16.95
N LYS A 319 3.87 10.68 18.28
CA LYS A 319 5.09 10.69 19.08
C LYS A 319 5.99 9.48 18.77
N ILE A 320 5.42 8.27 18.68
CA ILE A 320 6.19 7.07 18.27
C ILE A 320 6.86 7.30 16.91
N TYR A 321 6.09 7.81 15.94
CA TYR A 321 6.60 8.09 14.61
C TYR A 321 7.74 9.11 14.64
N LEU A 322 7.54 10.27 15.28
CA LEU A 322 8.54 11.35 15.35
C LEU A 322 9.80 10.94 16.09
N ASP A 323 9.66 10.30 17.26
CA ASP A 323 10.82 9.86 18.06
C ASP A 323 11.67 8.85 17.24
N THR A 324 11.02 7.94 16.50
CA THR A 324 11.71 6.96 15.64
C THR A 324 12.34 7.60 14.40
N LEU A 325 11.64 8.56 13.79
CA LEU A 325 12.12 9.30 12.62
C LEU A 325 13.38 10.09 12.99
N GLU A 326 13.32 10.86 14.08
CA GLU A 326 14.45 11.65 14.57
C GLU A 326 15.67 10.78 14.90
N GLU A 327 15.46 9.70 15.65
CA GLU A 327 16.53 8.76 15.99
C GLU A 327 17.15 8.15 14.73
N THR A 328 16.33 7.67 13.80
CA THR A 328 16.81 7.02 12.57
C THR A 328 17.56 8.00 11.69
N MET A 329 17.02 9.20 11.45
CA MET A 329 17.66 10.25 10.64
C MET A 329 19.02 10.66 11.22
N LYS A 330 19.10 10.80 12.55
CA LYS A 330 20.35 11.09 13.25
C LYS A 330 21.37 9.97 13.06
N ASN A 331 20.96 8.72 13.21
CA ASN A 331 21.85 7.56 13.10
C ASN A 331 22.41 7.36 11.68
N ILE A 332 21.63 7.67 10.64
CA ILE A 332 22.06 7.56 9.23
C ILE A 332 22.68 8.84 8.68
N GLY A 333 22.76 9.91 9.48
CA GLY A 333 23.44 11.15 9.13
C GLY A 333 22.72 12.03 8.10
N CYS A 334 21.38 12.08 8.13
CA CYS A 334 20.61 13.01 7.30
C CYS A 334 20.97 14.47 7.59
N LYS A 335 21.05 15.30 6.55
CA LYS A 335 21.27 16.75 6.67
C LYS A 335 19.99 17.49 7.02
N ARG A 336 18.86 17.08 6.44
CA ARG A 336 17.54 17.62 6.71
C ARG A 336 17.12 17.25 8.13
N LYS A 337 16.46 18.18 8.81
CA LYS A 337 15.92 17.95 10.15
C LYS A 337 14.51 17.35 10.06
N PRO A 338 14.13 16.45 10.99
CA PRO A 338 12.75 15.99 11.10
C PRO A 338 11.82 17.15 11.46
N PRO A 339 10.52 17.06 11.13
CA PRO A 339 9.54 18.06 11.51
C PRO A 339 9.25 17.98 13.01
N THR A 340 8.84 19.09 13.60
CA THR A 340 8.29 19.14 14.95
C THR A 340 6.88 18.58 14.98
N MET A 341 6.39 18.21 16.18
CA MET A 341 4.98 17.81 16.38
C MET A 341 3.99 18.88 15.90
N LYS A 342 4.36 20.17 16.03
CA LYS A 342 3.51 21.28 15.57
C LYS A 342 3.43 21.30 14.04
N GLU A 343 4.58 21.30 13.36
CA GLU A 343 4.64 21.30 11.89
C GLU A 343 3.95 20.05 11.31
N LEU A 344 4.11 18.89 11.94
CA LEU A 344 3.45 17.66 11.51
C LEU A 344 1.92 17.77 11.61
N LYS A 345 1.39 18.33 12.70
CA LYS A 345 -0.05 18.55 12.88
C LYS A 345 -0.62 19.59 11.92
N GLU A 346 0.13 20.65 11.65
CA GLU A 346 -0.24 21.67 10.66
C GLU A 346 -0.31 21.04 9.27
N ALA A 347 0.67 20.23 8.88
CA ALA A 347 0.65 19.48 7.62
C ALA A 347 -0.51 18.47 7.53
N MET A 348 -0.85 17.79 8.65
CA MET A 348 -2.02 16.91 8.71
C MET A 348 -3.33 17.69 8.52
N HIS A 349 -3.47 18.86 9.14
CA HIS A 349 -4.66 19.69 8.99
C HIS A 349 -4.79 20.28 7.58
N LYS A 350 -3.67 20.68 6.96
CA LYS A 350 -3.61 21.12 5.55
C LYS A 350 -4.16 20.04 4.61
N ARG A 351 -3.92 18.76 4.92
CA ARG A 351 -4.35 17.59 4.11
C ARG A 351 -5.52 16.81 4.70
N ARG A 352 -6.34 17.43 5.56
CA ARG A 352 -7.47 16.78 6.25
C ARG A 352 -8.49 16.11 5.33
N LEU A 353 -8.65 16.58 4.09
CA LEU A 353 -9.50 15.92 3.09
C LEU A 353 -9.05 14.49 2.77
N TYR A 354 -7.76 14.18 2.90
CA TYR A 354 -7.26 12.82 2.76
C TYR A 354 -7.74 11.90 3.88
N ALA A 355 -7.96 12.44 5.08
CA ALA A 355 -8.61 11.71 6.17
C ALA A 355 -10.11 11.46 5.88
N VAL A 356 -10.80 12.40 5.23
CA VAL A 356 -12.19 12.20 4.78
C VAL A 356 -12.25 11.09 3.73
N PHE A 357 -11.38 11.15 2.72
CA PHE A 357 -11.26 10.11 1.71
C PHE A 357 -10.98 8.73 2.32
N SER A 358 -9.93 8.60 3.11
CA SER A 358 -9.55 7.29 3.67
C SER A 358 -10.49 6.81 4.76
N GLY A 359 -10.86 7.67 5.72
CA GLY A 359 -11.65 7.31 6.89
C GLY A 359 -13.16 7.28 6.67
N VAL A 360 -13.74 8.20 5.89
CA VAL A 360 -15.19 8.23 5.65
C VAL A 360 -15.56 7.42 4.42
N ILE A 361 -14.87 7.64 3.29
CA ILE A 361 -15.27 7.02 2.02
C ILE A 361 -14.76 5.57 1.94
N LEU A 362 -13.44 5.37 2.00
CA LEU A 362 -12.86 4.05 1.82
C LEU A 362 -13.12 3.12 3.00
N TYR A 363 -12.93 3.57 4.24
CA TYR A 363 -13.06 2.68 5.39
C TYR A 363 -14.51 2.21 5.61
N LEU A 364 -15.53 3.08 5.43
CA LEU A 364 -16.92 2.62 5.47
C LEU A 364 -17.22 1.63 4.32
N ARG A 365 -16.67 1.87 3.12
CA ARG A 365 -16.77 0.91 2.01
C ARG A 365 -16.10 -0.43 2.33
N MET A 366 -14.97 -0.44 3.03
CA MET A 366 -14.28 -1.67 3.48
C MET A 366 -15.04 -2.44 4.56
N MET A 367 -15.89 -1.75 5.32
CA MET A 367 -16.77 -2.36 6.32
C MET A 367 -18.05 -2.93 5.71
N ALA A 368 -18.39 -2.63 4.46
CA ALA A 368 -19.59 -3.18 3.83
C ALA A 368 -19.50 -4.71 3.71
N ASP A 369 -20.67 -5.36 3.76
CA ASP A 369 -20.78 -6.82 3.62
C ASP A 369 -20.32 -7.26 2.23
N LYS A 370 -19.59 -8.39 2.15
CA LYS A 370 -18.94 -8.85 0.92
C LYS A 370 -19.96 -9.05 -0.22
N GLU A 371 -21.15 -9.50 0.12
CA GLU A 371 -22.27 -9.73 -0.79
C GLU A 371 -22.83 -8.44 -1.40
N ASP A 372 -22.68 -7.31 -0.70
CA ASP A 372 -23.12 -5.99 -1.15
C ASP A 372 -22.00 -5.20 -1.85
N THR A 373 -20.73 -5.59 -1.68
CA THR A 373 -19.60 -4.89 -2.32
C THR A 373 -19.66 -4.96 -3.84
N GLU A 374 -19.60 -3.80 -4.49
CA GLU A 374 -19.51 -3.70 -5.93
C GLU A 374 -18.10 -3.99 -6.42
N ASP A 375 -17.99 -4.75 -7.50
CA ASP A 375 -16.75 -4.92 -8.24
C ASP A 375 -16.31 -3.55 -8.81
N PHE A 376 -15.08 -3.16 -8.53
CA PHE A 376 -14.56 -1.85 -8.97
C PHE A 376 -14.46 -1.74 -10.51
N ILE A 377 -14.24 -2.85 -11.24
CA ILE A 377 -14.29 -2.84 -12.71
C ILE A 377 -15.70 -2.47 -13.14
N LEU A 378 -16.72 -3.12 -12.57
CA LEU A 378 -18.12 -2.79 -12.86
C LEU A 378 -18.44 -1.32 -12.53
N LEU A 379 -17.95 -0.85 -11.38
CA LEU A 379 -18.20 0.51 -10.90
C LEU A 379 -17.59 1.57 -11.83
N PHE A 380 -16.34 1.39 -12.24
CA PHE A 380 -15.66 2.40 -13.05
C PHE A 380 -15.99 2.28 -14.54
N ASP A 381 -16.22 1.08 -15.06
CA ASP A 381 -16.52 0.84 -16.47
C ASP A 381 -17.99 1.12 -16.83
N LYS A 382 -18.91 0.51 -16.08
CA LYS A 382 -20.33 0.49 -16.46
C LYS A 382 -21.17 1.52 -15.74
N LEU A 383 -20.79 1.85 -14.51
CA LEU A 383 -21.51 2.81 -13.68
C LEU A 383 -20.86 4.20 -13.68
N SER A 384 -19.69 4.37 -14.29
CA SER A 384 -18.97 5.65 -14.35
C SER A 384 -18.77 6.29 -12.97
N GLY A 385 -18.58 5.47 -11.92
CA GLY A 385 -18.45 5.93 -10.53
C GLY A 385 -19.77 6.06 -9.76
N GLU A 386 -20.93 5.86 -10.38
CA GLU A 386 -22.24 5.87 -9.71
C GLU A 386 -22.41 4.62 -8.82
N THR A 387 -21.83 4.66 -7.64
CA THR A 387 -21.92 3.57 -6.66
C THR A 387 -23.33 3.48 -6.07
N ARG A 388 -23.82 2.25 -5.95
CA ARG A 388 -25.08 1.91 -5.28
C ARG A 388 -24.86 1.26 -3.92
N LEU A 389 -23.61 1.19 -3.47
CA LEU A 389 -23.24 0.57 -2.22
C LEU A 389 -23.89 1.30 -1.04
N ASP A 390 -24.67 0.54 -0.27
CA ASP A 390 -25.19 0.98 1.02
C ASP A 390 -24.30 0.40 2.12
N VAL A 391 -23.31 1.19 2.53
CA VAL A 391 -22.34 0.79 3.57
C VAL A 391 -23.01 0.56 4.93
N PHE A 392 -24.22 1.08 5.15
CA PHE A 392 -24.91 1.02 6.45
C PHE A 392 -25.83 -0.19 6.60
N LYS A 393 -25.91 -1.07 5.60
CA LYS A 393 -26.47 -2.41 5.78
C LYS A 393 -25.71 -3.20 6.84
N ASN A 394 -24.38 -2.99 6.95
CA ASN A 394 -23.58 -3.54 8.02
C ASN A 394 -23.78 -2.72 9.31
N PRO A 395 -24.32 -3.31 10.41
CA PRO A 395 -24.51 -2.61 11.68
C PRO A 395 -23.21 -2.06 12.29
N ASP A 396 -22.06 -2.69 12.03
CA ASP A 396 -20.77 -2.23 12.55
C ASP A 396 -20.28 -0.97 11.81
N ALA A 397 -20.62 -0.81 10.53
CA ALA A 397 -20.37 0.43 9.80
C ALA A 397 -21.21 1.60 10.38
N VAL A 398 -22.46 1.33 10.79
CA VAL A 398 -23.32 2.32 11.47
C VAL A 398 -22.72 2.74 12.81
N LYS A 399 -22.30 1.79 13.65
CA LYS A 399 -21.65 2.10 14.94
C LYS A 399 -20.36 2.89 14.76
N LEU A 400 -19.55 2.50 13.78
CA LEU A 400 -18.32 3.19 13.41
C LEU A 400 -18.61 4.64 13.03
N ALA A 401 -19.54 4.88 12.12
CA ALA A 401 -19.85 6.21 11.64
C ALA A 401 -20.41 7.14 12.73
N HIS A 402 -21.26 6.62 13.63
CA HIS A 402 -21.78 7.38 14.78
C HIS A 402 -20.69 7.89 15.74
N LYS A 403 -19.56 7.17 15.87
CA LYS A 403 -18.43 7.62 16.71
C LYS A 403 -17.43 8.45 15.94
N MET A 404 -17.06 8.01 14.74
CA MET A 404 -16.01 8.60 13.92
C MET A 404 -16.40 10.00 13.42
N ILE A 405 -17.58 10.14 12.84
CA ILE A 405 -17.96 11.36 12.11
C ILE A 405 -18.03 12.57 13.05
N PRO A 406 -18.62 12.50 14.26
CA PRO A 406 -18.57 13.62 15.20
C PRO A 406 -17.15 14.03 15.57
N ILE A 407 -16.25 13.07 15.80
CA ILE A 407 -14.85 13.35 16.15
C ILE A 407 -14.12 14.04 14.98
N MET A 408 -14.31 13.56 13.76
CA MET A 408 -13.73 14.19 12.56
C MET A 408 -14.28 15.61 12.35
N ASN A 409 -15.57 15.82 12.61
CA ASN A 409 -16.19 17.15 12.56
C ASN A 409 -15.62 18.11 13.61
N GLU A 410 -15.46 17.67 14.86
CA GLU A 410 -14.85 18.46 15.94
C GLU A 410 -13.40 18.83 15.66
N ARG A 411 -12.69 17.99 14.89
CA ARG A 411 -11.32 18.24 14.40
C ARG A 411 -11.27 19.13 13.15
N GLY A 412 -12.42 19.59 12.65
CA GLY A 412 -12.55 20.45 11.48
C GLY A 412 -12.22 19.77 10.15
N TYR A 413 -12.32 18.43 10.07
CA TYR A 413 -11.99 17.70 8.84
C TYR A 413 -13.01 17.93 7.72
N PHE A 414 -14.19 18.43 8.07
CA PHE A 414 -15.26 18.72 7.12
C PHE A 414 -15.45 20.22 6.84
N ASP A 415 -14.52 21.05 7.31
CA ASP A 415 -14.52 22.51 7.15
C ASP A 415 -13.59 22.98 6.03
#